data_AF-M0E5K1-F1
#
_entry.id   AF-M0E5K1-F1
#
_cell.length_a   1.000
_cell.length_b   1.000
_cell.length_c   1.000
_cell.angle_alpha   90.00
_cell.angle_beta   90.00
_cell.angle_gamma   90.00
#
_symmetry.space_group_name_H-M   'P 1'
#
loop_
_entity.id
_entity.type
_entity.pdbx_description
1 polymer ?
#
loop_
_entity_poly.entity_id
_entity_poly.type
_entity_poly.pdbx_seq_one_letter_code
_entity_poly.pdbx_strand_id
1 'polypeptide(L)'
;SVLAEGWNKGWSSYGANADGTALELGIDDSYPDFDVNEVTEFGANLSNPVEMTMHNETSGNLANYEDEIENENIFENYEDTGIRSIKNGYVNDPGLYDKLDDQEPTQTHHSQRAVNHHQTVIQAAAANRQMLEIHEGIKPTGEIRTYPNVAAREVVKAQEYDGFGELGSRVGRDHHVTLPFTRM
;
A
#
# COMPACT_ATOMS: atom_id res chain seq x y z
N SER A 1 9.00 -13.06 4.19
CA SER A 1 7.85 -12.54 4.93
C SER A 1 6.57 -13.16 4.41
N VAL A 2 5.44 -12.92 5.08
CA VAL A 2 4.09 -13.25 4.60
C VAL A 2 3.26 -11.96 4.57
N LEU A 3 2.68 -11.66 3.40
CA LEU A 3 1.71 -10.56 3.24
C LEU A 3 0.33 -11.02 3.71
N ALA A 4 -0.38 -10.17 4.44
CA ALA A 4 -1.79 -10.37 4.77
C ALA A 4 -2.60 -9.13 4.36
N GLU A 5 -3.53 -9.28 3.42
CA GLU A 5 -4.50 -8.25 3.06
C GLU A 5 -5.85 -8.54 3.75
N GLY A 6 -6.64 -7.51 4.04
CA GLY A 6 -7.90 -7.69 4.77
C GLY A 6 -7.74 -7.89 6.28
N TRP A 7 -6.57 -7.57 6.84
CA TRP A 7 -6.27 -7.76 8.26
C TRP A 7 -6.94 -6.70 9.15
N ASN A 8 -7.08 -5.47 8.64
CA ASN A 8 -7.59 -4.30 9.35
C ASN A 8 -9.09 -4.08 9.13
N LYS A 9 -9.74 -3.24 9.94
CA LYS A 9 -11.14 -2.84 9.75
C LYS A 9 -11.31 -1.96 8.49
N GLY A 10 -12.55 -1.85 8.03
CA GLY A 10 -12.91 -0.99 6.88
C GLY A 10 -13.12 -1.71 5.55
N TRP A 11 -12.62 -2.94 5.41
CA TRP A 11 -12.72 -3.69 4.15
C TRP A 11 -14.15 -4.00 3.70
N SER A 12 -15.14 -3.95 4.59
CA SER A 12 -16.56 -4.05 4.22
C SER A 12 -17.05 -2.87 3.35
N SER A 13 -16.33 -1.74 3.37
CA SER A 13 -16.60 -0.56 2.54
C SER A 13 -15.70 -0.47 1.29
N TYR A 14 -14.70 -1.35 1.18
CA TYR A 14 -13.70 -1.31 0.12
C TYR A 14 -14.31 -1.51 -1.27
N GLY A 15 -13.75 -0.80 -2.25
CA GLY A 15 -14.06 -0.96 -3.67
C GLY A 15 -13.47 0.16 -4.50
N ALA A 16 -13.48 -0.01 -5.82
CA ALA A 16 -12.87 0.95 -6.75
C ALA A 16 -13.48 2.37 -6.72
N ASN A 17 -14.62 2.57 -6.07
CA ASN A 17 -15.24 3.90 -5.91
C ASN A 17 -15.41 4.29 -4.43
N ALA A 18 -14.74 3.59 -3.50
CA ALA A 18 -14.80 3.91 -2.08
C ALA A 18 -14.00 5.18 -1.76
N ASP A 19 -14.32 5.87 -0.67
CA ASP A 19 -13.62 7.09 -0.25
C ASP A 19 -12.46 6.83 0.72
N GLY A 20 -12.24 5.57 1.12
CA GLY A 20 -11.15 5.14 2.00
C GLY A 20 -11.26 5.59 3.46
N THR A 21 -12.30 6.34 3.85
CA THR A 21 -12.41 6.94 5.19
C THR A 21 -12.63 5.92 6.32
N ALA A 22 -13.01 4.69 5.99
CA ALA A 22 -13.25 3.62 6.95
C ALA A 22 -12.07 2.64 7.09
N LEU A 23 -11.02 2.79 6.27
CA LEU A 23 -9.83 1.93 6.35
C LEU A 23 -8.89 2.49 7.43
N GLU A 24 -8.87 1.82 8.57
CA GLU A 24 -8.00 2.11 9.71
C GLU A 24 -6.76 1.22 9.60
N LEU A 25 -5.53 1.76 9.63
CA LEU A 25 -4.29 1.02 9.36
C LEU A 25 -3.43 0.81 10.63
N GLY A 26 -3.93 1.23 11.80
CA GLY A 26 -3.31 0.98 13.10
C GLY A 26 -3.29 -0.50 13.47
N ILE A 27 -2.26 -0.93 14.20
CA ILE A 27 -2.11 -2.33 14.65
C ILE A 27 -3.33 -2.79 15.46
N ASP A 28 -3.86 -1.91 16.32
CA ASP A 28 -5.04 -2.17 17.16
C ASP A 28 -6.37 -2.10 16.37
N ASP A 29 -6.31 -1.77 15.09
CA ASP A 29 -7.44 -1.74 14.16
C ASP A 29 -7.58 -3.00 13.33
N SER A 30 -6.89 -4.07 13.73
CA SER A 30 -7.13 -5.39 13.19
C SER A 30 -8.57 -5.88 13.43
N TYR A 31 -9.06 -6.74 12.55
CA TYR A 31 -10.32 -7.45 12.81
C TYR A 31 -10.18 -8.38 14.03
N PRO A 32 -11.29 -8.71 14.73
CA PRO A 32 -11.24 -9.56 15.92
C PRO A 32 -10.68 -10.98 15.72
N ASP A 33 -10.55 -11.42 14.46
CA ASP A 33 -10.00 -12.71 14.06
C ASP A 33 -8.54 -12.64 13.57
N PHE A 34 -7.90 -11.47 13.65
CA PHE A 34 -6.50 -11.28 13.30
C PHE A 34 -5.78 -10.48 14.39
N ASP A 35 -4.90 -11.13 15.16
CA ASP A 35 -4.03 -10.45 16.14
C ASP A 35 -2.64 -10.24 15.51
N VAL A 36 -2.31 -8.99 15.20
CA VAL A 36 -1.03 -8.62 14.56
C VAL A 36 0.14 -8.98 15.47
N ASN A 37 0.03 -8.77 16.78
CA ASN A 37 1.12 -9.06 17.72
C ASN A 37 1.34 -10.56 17.86
N GLU A 38 0.26 -11.36 17.91
CA GLU A 38 0.37 -12.83 17.93
C GLU A 38 1.05 -13.35 16.66
N VAL A 39 0.67 -12.84 15.47
CA VAL A 39 1.26 -13.27 14.20
C VAL A 39 2.74 -12.91 14.09
N THR A 40 3.12 -11.68 14.47
CA THR A 40 4.53 -11.26 14.41
C THR A 40 5.38 -11.98 15.45
N GLU A 41 4.89 -12.18 16.68
CA GLU A 41 5.57 -12.97 17.70
C GLU A 41 5.73 -14.43 17.26
N PHE A 42 4.68 -15.04 16.70
CA PHE A 42 4.74 -16.40 16.18
C PHE A 42 5.81 -16.52 15.09
N GLY A 43 5.81 -15.61 14.11
CA GLY A 43 6.78 -15.58 13.01
C GLY A 43 8.22 -15.41 13.49
N ALA A 44 8.44 -14.55 14.48
CA ALA A 44 9.76 -14.33 15.08
C ALA A 44 10.28 -15.55 15.85
N ASN A 45 9.39 -16.35 16.45
CA ASN A 45 9.74 -17.51 17.27
C ASN A 45 9.96 -18.81 16.47
N LEU A 46 9.77 -18.80 15.14
CA LEU A 46 10.07 -19.95 14.29
C LEU A 46 11.58 -20.23 14.21
N SER A 47 11.96 -21.51 14.09
CA SER A 47 13.37 -21.91 13.91
C SER A 47 14.05 -21.27 12.69
N ASN A 48 13.26 -20.89 11.69
CA ASN A 48 13.63 -20.00 10.62
C ASN A 48 12.65 -18.81 10.67
N PRO A 49 13.04 -17.66 11.24
CA PRO A 49 12.13 -16.54 11.47
C PRO A 49 11.47 -16.05 10.18
N VAL A 50 10.18 -15.73 10.27
CA VAL A 50 9.39 -15.19 9.15
C VAL A 50 8.72 -13.91 9.60
N GLU A 51 9.01 -12.80 8.92
CA GLU A 51 8.36 -11.51 9.17
C GLU A 51 6.98 -11.44 8.51
N MET A 52 6.10 -10.58 9.02
CA MET A 52 4.90 -10.14 8.31
C MET A 52 5.24 -8.97 7.37
N THR A 53 4.60 -8.93 6.20
CA THR A 53 4.53 -7.74 5.35
C THR A 53 3.16 -7.12 5.56
N MET A 54 3.14 -5.86 6.01
CA MET A 54 1.93 -5.11 6.27
C MET A 54 1.23 -4.71 4.96
N HIS A 55 -0.10 -4.59 4.99
CA HIS A 55 -0.88 -4.11 3.85
C HIS A 55 -1.63 -2.82 4.20
N ASN A 56 -1.33 -1.74 3.46
CA ASN A 56 -1.91 -0.42 3.62
C ASN A 56 -2.67 -0.01 2.35
N GLU A 57 -3.88 -0.52 2.18
CA GLU A 57 -4.80 -0.03 1.15
C GLU A 57 -5.43 1.28 1.61
N THR A 58 -5.49 2.28 0.73
CA THR A 58 -5.98 3.63 1.07
C THR A 58 -7.32 3.95 0.40
N SER A 59 -7.76 3.14 -0.55
CA SER A 59 -8.83 3.45 -1.51
C SER A 59 -8.69 4.85 -2.14
N GLY A 60 -7.45 5.31 -2.31
CA GLY A 60 -7.13 6.62 -2.88
C GLY A 60 -7.26 7.82 -1.93
N ASN A 61 -7.48 7.61 -0.62
CA ASN A 61 -7.54 8.69 0.36
C ASN A 61 -6.15 9.07 0.89
N LEU A 62 -5.57 10.12 0.33
CA LEU A 62 -4.22 10.56 0.68
C LEU A 62 -4.18 11.17 2.08
N ALA A 63 -5.20 11.97 2.42
CA ALA A 63 -5.25 12.69 3.69
C ALA A 63 -5.39 11.72 4.87
N ASN A 64 -6.26 10.71 4.74
CA ASN A 64 -6.42 9.71 5.79
C ASN A 64 -5.10 8.97 6.05
N TYR A 65 -4.42 8.54 4.98
CA TYR A 65 -3.16 7.83 5.14
C TYR A 65 -2.04 8.71 5.71
N GLU A 66 -1.96 9.98 5.29
CA GLU A 66 -1.02 10.94 5.88
C GLU A 66 -1.33 11.21 7.36
N ASP A 67 -2.60 11.33 7.74
CA ASP A 67 -3.04 11.56 9.11
C ASP A 67 -2.65 10.40 10.03
N GLU A 68 -2.90 9.16 9.62
CA GLU A 68 -2.51 7.98 10.40
C GLU A 68 -0.97 7.84 10.52
N ILE A 69 -0.23 8.17 9.47
CA ILE A 69 1.24 8.19 9.52
C ILE A 69 1.75 9.26 10.51
N GLU A 70 1.24 10.48 10.42
CA GLU A 70 1.79 11.64 11.14
C GLU A 70 1.25 11.78 12.57
N ASN A 71 -0.04 11.50 12.78
CA ASN A 71 -0.73 11.74 14.05
C ASN A 71 -0.96 10.46 14.87
N GLU A 72 -1.05 9.30 14.22
CA GLU A 72 -1.23 8.00 14.90
C GLU A 72 0.05 7.16 14.95
N ASN A 73 1.12 7.61 14.26
CA ASN A 73 2.45 7.01 14.25
C ASN A 73 2.44 5.55 13.79
N ILE A 74 1.57 5.18 12.84
CA ILE A 74 1.41 3.77 12.41
C ILE A 74 2.73 3.13 11.96
N PHE A 75 3.64 3.89 11.35
CA PHE A 75 4.94 3.35 10.91
C PHE A 75 5.93 3.09 12.04
N GLU A 76 5.90 3.89 13.11
CA GLU A 76 6.69 3.64 14.32
C GLU A 76 6.17 2.38 15.00
N ASN A 77 4.84 2.29 15.17
CA ASN A 77 4.18 1.12 15.74
C ASN A 77 4.52 -0.17 14.98
N TYR A 78 4.58 -0.13 13.63
CA TYR A 78 5.00 -1.27 12.82
C TYR A 78 6.42 -1.73 13.13
N GLU A 79 7.40 -0.82 13.22
CA GLU A 79 8.78 -1.18 13.56
C GLU A 79 8.88 -1.76 14.98
N ASP A 80 8.15 -1.18 15.94
CA ASP A 80 8.10 -1.67 17.33
C ASP A 80 7.52 -3.10 17.43
N THR A 81 6.53 -3.43 16.60
CA THR A 81 5.97 -4.78 16.49
C THR A 81 6.79 -5.72 15.59
N GLY A 82 7.91 -5.23 15.04
CA GLY A 82 8.88 -6.03 14.28
C GLY A 82 8.56 -6.17 12.79
N ILE A 83 7.66 -5.36 12.26
CA ILE A 83 7.28 -5.29 10.85
C ILE A 83 8.19 -4.30 10.13
N ARG A 84 8.75 -4.71 9.00
CA ARG A 84 9.75 -3.92 8.23
C ARG A 84 9.44 -3.78 6.75
N SER A 85 8.28 -4.23 6.33
CA SER A 85 7.86 -4.17 4.93
C SER A 85 6.37 -3.89 4.82
N ILE A 86 6.02 -3.01 3.90
CA ILE A 86 4.66 -2.56 3.64
C ILE A 86 4.41 -2.73 2.14
N LYS A 87 3.30 -3.38 1.79
CA LYS A 87 2.62 -3.17 0.52
C LYS A 87 1.58 -2.08 0.74
N ASN A 88 1.58 -1.02 -0.05
CA ASN A 88 0.52 -0.01 0.00
C ASN A 88 -0.16 0.17 -1.36
N GLY A 89 -1.44 0.51 -1.35
CA GLY A 89 -2.30 0.61 -2.53
C GLY A 89 -3.17 1.86 -2.55
N TYR A 90 -3.61 2.25 -3.75
CA TYR A 90 -4.41 3.46 -3.97
C TYR A 90 -5.55 3.20 -4.97
N VAL A 91 -6.27 2.10 -4.78
CA VAL A 91 -7.34 1.68 -5.70
C VAL A 91 -8.48 2.69 -5.66
N ASN A 92 -8.63 3.48 -6.73
CA ASN A 92 -9.75 4.40 -6.90
C ASN A 92 -9.93 4.80 -8.37
N ASP A 93 -11.08 4.49 -8.96
CA ASP A 93 -11.45 4.83 -10.33
C ASP A 93 -11.73 6.34 -10.50
N PRO A 94 -12.52 6.99 -9.61
CA PRO A 94 -12.77 8.44 -9.66
C PRO A 94 -11.52 9.33 -9.50
N GLY A 95 -10.55 8.93 -8.67
CA GLY A 95 -9.31 9.67 -8.43
C GLY A 95 -8.86 9.63 -6.98
N LEU A 96 -8.04 10.60 -6.56
CA LEU A 96 -7.48 10.65 -5.20
C LEU A 96 -8.11 11.78 -4.38
N TYR A 97 -8.40 11.50 -3.10
CA TYR A 97 -8.91 12.46 -2.14
C TYR A 97 -7.74 13.17 -1.44
N ASP A 98 -7.78 14.50 -1.39
CA ASP A 98 -6.67 15.33 -0.90
C ASP A 98 -6.87 15.76 0.55
N LYS A 99 -8.11 15.79 1.03
CA LYS A 99 -8.49 16.22 2.38
C LYS A 99 -9.44 15.23 3.03
N LEU A 100 -9.42 15.18 4.36
CA LEU A 100 -10.28 14.29 5.16
C LEU A 100 -11.78 14.50 4.92
N ASP A 101 -12.19 15.73 4.57
CA ASP A 101 -13.59 16.12 4.36
C ASP A 101 -13.99 16.21 2.88
N ASP A 102 -13.09 15.84 1.96
CA ASP A 102 -13.39 15.80 0.53
C ASP A 102 -14.56 14.84 0.27
N GLN A 103 -15.63 15.36 -0.34
CA GLN A 103 -16.80 14.55 -0.72
C GLN A 103 -16.59 13.83 -2.06
N GLU A 104 -15.61 14.29 -2.85
CA GLU A 104 -15.27 13.78 -4.17
C GLU A 104 -13.76 13.90 -4.37
N PRO A 105 -13.13 13.00 -5.15
CA PRO A 105 -11.70 13.08 -5.39
C PRO A 105 -11.34 14.32 -6.21
N THR A 106 -10.24 14.97 -5.84
CA THR A 106 -9.79 16.23 -6.43
C THR A 106 -8.47 16.09 -7.20
N GLN A 107 -7.83 14.93 -7.09
CA GLN A 107 -6.50 14.66 -7.65
C GLN A 107 -6.53 13.42 -8.56
N THR A 108 -5.51 13.30 -9.42
CA THR A 108 -5.24 12.08 -10.18
C THR A 108 -3.98 11.42 -9.63
N HIS A 109 -3.80 10.11 -9.83
CA HIS A 109 -2.62 9.34 -9.39
C HIS A 109 -1.28 9.87 -9.91
N HIS A 110 -1.30 10.78 -10.88
CA HIS A 110 -0.10 11.38 -11.47
C HIS A 110 -0.05 12.90 -11.36
N SER A 111 -0.93 13.50 -10.54
CA SER A 111 -0.86 14.93 -10.24
C SER A 111 0.38 15.27 -9.41
N GLN A 112 0.76 16.55 -9.38
CA GLN A 112 1.86 17.02 -8.53
C GLN A 112 1.62 16.70 -7.05
N ARG A 113 0.36 16.73 -6.60
CA ARG A 113 0.00 16.37 -5.23
C ARG A 113 0.28 14.90 -4.92
N ALA A 114 -0.09 13.99 -5.83
CA ALA A 114 0.21 12.56 -5.67
C ALA A 114 1.73 12.29 -5.68
N VAL A 115 2.49 12.98 -6.53
CA VAL A 115 3.97 12.91 -6.52
C VAL A 115 4.53 13.31 -5.16
N ASN A 116 4.06 14.42 -4.59
CA ASN A 116 4.50 14.88 -3.28
C ASN A 116 4.07 13.91 -2.17
N HIS A 117 2.84 13.40 -2.20
CA HIS A 117 2.34 12.40 -1.26
C HIS A 117 3.25 11.18 -1.21
N HIS A 118 3.53 10.56 -2.36
CA HIS A 118 4.40 9.39 -2.39
C HIS A 118 5.79 9.70 -1.85
N GLN A 119 6.35 10.90 -2.12
CA GLN A 119 7.62 11.29 -1.53
C GLN A 119 7.54 11.40 0.00
N THR A 120 6.47 11.99 0.55
CA THR A 120 6.23 12.05 2.01
C THR A 120 6.17 10.65 2.61
N VAL A 121 5.36 9.75 2.05
CA VAL A 121 5.22 8.36 2.53
C VAL A 121 6.55 7.62 2.45
N ILE A 122 7.31 7.76 1.35
CA ILE A 122 8.62 7.14 1.18
C ILE A 122 9.60 7.59 2.26
N GLN A 123 9.64 8.89 2.57
CA GLN A 123 10.51 9.46 3.59
C GLN A 123 10.12 9.01 4.99
N ALA A 124 8.82 9.01 5.31
CA ALA A 124 8.31 8.53 6.60
C ALA A 124 8.59 7.03 6.80
N ALA A 125 8.38 6.22 5.77
CA ALA A 125 8.71 4.80 5.78
C ALA A 125 10.22 4.58 5.99
N ALA A 126 11.08 5.33 5.28
CA ALA A 126 12.52 5.23 5.42
C ALA A 126 12.98 5.60 6.85
N ALA A 127 12.38 6.62 7.45
CA ALA A 127 12.68 7.05 8.82
C ALA A 127 12.36 5.96 9.85
N ASN A 128 11.34 5.14 9.58
CA ASN A 128 10.90 4.02 10.42
C ASN A 128 11.36 2.65 9.89
N ARG A 129 12.40 2.61 9.05
CA ARG A 129 13.04 1.37 8.54
C ARG A 129 12.10 0.44 7.76
N GLN A 130 11.06 1.00 7.16
CA GLN A 130 10.08 0.27 6.35
C GLN A 130 10.51 0.22 4.88
N MET A 131 10.55 -0.99 4.33
CA MET A 131 10.58 -1.22 2.88
C MET A 131 9.18 -1.05 2.29
N LEU A 132 9.08 -0.37 1.15
CA LEU A 132 7.81 -0.14 0.46
C LEU A 132 7.70 -0.91 -0.86
N GLU A 133 6.55 -1.52 -1.06
CA GLU A 133 6.06 -2.05 -2.33
C GLU A 133 4.76 -1.30 -2.67
N ILE A 134 4.76 -0.55 -3.78
CA ILE A 134 3.74 0.46 -4.04
C ILE A 134 2.86 0.06 -5.24
N HIS A 135 1.59 -0.24 -4.96
CA HIS A 135 0.51 -0.42 -5.93
C HIS A 135 -0.19 0.91 -6.25
N GLU A 136 -0.83 1.01 -7.43
CA GLU A 136 -1.49 2.20 -8.01
C GLU A 136 -0.72 3.55 -7.89
N GLY A 137 0.58 3.52 -7.65
CA GLY A 137 1.36 4.74 -7.42
C GLY A 137 1.79 5.49 -8.68
N ILE A 138 2.60 6.52 -8.48
CA ILE A 138 3.32 7.18 -9.58
C ILE A 138 4.30 6.20 -10.26
N LYS A 139 4.40 6.28 -11.59
CA LYS A 139 5.43 5.55 -12.36
C LYS A 139 6.84 5.82 -11.78
N PRO A 140 7.73 4.80 -11.76
CA PRO A 140 9.09 5.02 -11.28
C PRO A 140 9.85 6.00 -12.18
N THR A 141 10.69 6.81 -11.58
CA THR A 141 11.55 7.81 -12.26
C THR A 141 13.01 7.72 -11.84
N GLY A 142 13.37 6.66 -11.10
CA GLY A 142 14.73 6.41 -10.60
C GLY A 142 14.96 6.86 -9.15
N GLU A 143 13.90 7.27 -8.44
CA GLU A 143 13.93 7.67 -7.04
C GLU A 143 14.48 6.60 -6.10
N ILE A 144 14.42 5.32 -6.48
CA ILE A 144 15.05 4.20 -5.76
C ILE A 144 16.55 4.40 -5.51
N ARG A 145 17.24 5.22 -6.34
CA ARG A 145 18.64 5.59 -6.11
C ARG A 145 18.80 6.50 -4.88
N THR A 146 17.82 7.36 -4.65
CA THR A 146 17.79 8.30 -3.52
C THR A 146 17.19 7.64 -2.28
N TYR A 147 16.11 6.88 -2.47
CA TYR A 147 15.35 6.18 -1.44
C TYR A 147 15.33 4.67 -1.72
N PRO A 148 16.39 3.94 -1.30
CA PRO A 148 16.50 2.51 -1.59
C PRO A 148 15.50 1.64 -0.81
N ASN A 149 14.73 2.22 0.11
CA ASN A 149 13.64 1.53 0.80
C ASN A 149 12.42 1.30 -0.11
N VAL A 150 12.33 1.96 -1.27
CA VAL A 150 11.33 1.63 -2.29
C VAL A 150 11.80 0.36 -3.03
N ALA A 151 11.26 -0.79 -2.61
CA ALA A 151 11.64 -2.10 -3.13
C ALA A 151 11.12 -2.34 -4.55
N ALA A 152 9.83 -2.06 -4.75
CA ALA A 152 9.14 -2.31 -6.01
C ALA A 152 7.89 -1.43 -6.14
N ARG A 153 7.36 -1.40 -7.37
CA ARG A 153 6.07 -0.79 -7.69
C ARG A 153 5.37 -1.65 -8.72
N GLU A 154 4.06 -1.75 -8.63
CA GLU A 154 3.25 -2.39 -9.66
C GLU A 154 3.09 -1.47 -10.89
N VAL A 155 2.15 -0.53 -10.86
CA VAL A 155 1.93 0.55 -11.86
C VAL A 155 1.96 0.01 -13.31
N VAL A 156 1.37 -1.17 -13.49
CA VAL A 156 1.15 -1.87 -14.76
C VAL A 156 0.17 -2.99 -14.50
N LYS A 157 -0.54 -3.47 -15.51
CA LYS A 157 -1.35 -4.69 -15.35
C LYS A 157 -0.45 -5.85 -14.96
N ALA A 158 -0.59 -6.35 -13.75
CA ALA A 158 0.21 -7.45 -13.22
C ALA A 158 -0.62 -8.75 -13.14
N GLN A 159 -0.12 -9.72 -12.39
CA GLN A 159 -0.66 -11.08 -12.32
C GLN A 159 -2.11 -11.14 -11.82
N GLU A 160 -2.58 -10.13 -11.07
CA GLU A 160 -3.97 -10.03 -10.62
C GLU A 160 -4.97 -10.05 -11.80
N TYR A 161 -4.61 -9.46 -12.94
CA TYR A 161 -5.44 -9.46 -14.16
C TYR A 161 -5.56 -10.84 -14.81
N ASP A 162 -4.65 -11.78 -14.51
CA ASP A 162 -4.74 -13.17 -15.01
C ASP A 162 -5.64 -14.05 -14.13
N GLY A 163 -5.77 -13.70 -12.84
CA GLY A 163 -6.46 -14.52 -11.83
C GLY A 163 -7.89 -14.08 -11.53
N PHE A 164 -8.17 -12.78 -11.56
CA PHE A 164 -9.49 -12.24 -11.21
C PHE A 164 -10.35 -12.09 -12.46
N GLY A 165 -11.33 -12.99 -12.63
CA GLY A 165 -12.33 -12.89 -13.70
C GLY A 165 -13.08 -11.55 -13.71
N GLU A 166 -13.23 -10.93 -12.54
CA GLU A 166 -13.82 -9.59 -12.32
C GLU A 166 -13.03 -8.48 -13.04
N LEU A 167 -11.69 -8.51 -12.96
CA LEU A 167 -10.81 -7.56 -13.64
C LEU A 167 -10.74 -7.86 -15.15
N GLY A 168 -10.86 -9.14 -15.50
CA GLY A 168 -10.84 -9.66 -16.86
C GLY A 168 -9.47 -9.51 -17.53
N SER A 169 -8.79 -10.63 -17.76
CA SER A 169 -7.52 -10.61 -18.52
C SER A 169 -7.79 -10.13 -19.95
N ARG A 170 -7.47 -8.85 -20.21
CA ARG A 170 -7.45 -8.25 -21.55
C ARG A 170 -6.02 -8.00 -22.04
N VAL A 171 -5.03 -8.58 -21.37
CA VAL A 171 -3.62 -8.46 -21.77
C VAL A 171 -3.30 -9.50 -22.85
N GLY A 172 -2.54 -9.09 -23.86
CA GLY A 172 -2.11 -9.99 -24.95
C GLY A 172 -1.04 -10.97 -24.47
N ARG A 173 -0.80 -12.04 -25.25
CA ARG A 173 0.29 -13.01 -24.97
C ARG A 173 1.69 -12.38 -24.99
N ASP A 174 1.80 -11.22 -25.62
CA ASP A 174 2.99 -10.39 -25.72
C ASP A 174 3.22 -9.50 -24.49
N HIS A 175 2.29 -9.45 -23.53
CA HIS A 175 2.36 -8.57 -22.37
C HIS A 175 3.69 -8.68 -21.60
N HIS A 176 4.03 -9.88 -21.11
CA HIS A 176 5.25 -10.09 -20.32
C HIS A 176 6.54 -9.85 -21.10
N VAL A 177 6.55 -10.04 -22.43
CA VAL A 177 7.74 -9.76 -23.25
C VAL A 177 7.84 -8.29 -23.67
N THR A 178 6.78 -7.50 -23.46
CA THR A 178 6.75 -6.06 -23.71
C THR A 178 7.23 -5.28 -22.48
N LEU A 179 6.90 -5.73 -21.26
CA LEU A 179 7.23 -5.02 -20.01
C LEU A 179 8.70 -4.58 -19.89
N PRO A 180 9.72 -5.41 -20.24
CA PRO A 180 11.12 -5.01 -20.16
C PRO A 180 11.52 -3.81 -21.04
N PHE A 181 10.71 -3.46 -22.04
CA PHE A 181 11.00 -2.40 -23.00
C PHE A 181 10.13 -1.15 -22.82
N THR A 182 9.21 -1.15 -21.85
CA THR A 182 8.30 -0.01 -21.59
C THR A 182 8.24 0.36 -20.11
N ARG A 183 8.00 -0.61 -19.22
CA ARG A 183 7.72 -0.37 -17.79
C ARG A 183 8.93 -0.61 -16.87
N MET A 184 9.77 -1.60 -17.18
CA MET A 184 10.88 -2.01 -16.29
C MET A 184 12.07 -1.06 -16.34
#